data_AF-A0A9J7KL58-F1
#
_entry.id   AF-A0A9J7KL58-F1
#
_cell.length_a   1.000
_cell.length_b   1.000
_cell.length_c   1.000
_cell.angle_alpha   90.00
_cell.angle_beta   90.00
_cell.angle_gamma   90.00
#
_symmetry.space_group_name_H-M   'P 1'
#
loop_
_entity.id
_entity.type
_entity.pdbx_description
1 polymer ?
#
loop_
_entity_poly.entity_id
_entity_poly.type
_entity_poly.pdbx_seq_one_letter_code
_entity_poly.pdbx_strand_id
1 'polypeptide(L)'
;MSDGQENEAPDIATVTPQVLAKGIIIDTLAYKRSADPQIESLALLTGGKSYFYSGEQGDSTALNDAFTASVLSRDDRTGGEATIQLVSETKTLNTGENYYNELYIEKSEGRNAIFTFMWNGGVPPLIEIIAPNGTVISQGDPSYQVMSDTIQVNVPGVAQPGKWSYNITIVDYYYQQVDILASCKGATPDSQPIKVTAQVSTISLNGSSLSESPALSIRASVTKGYLPVTGATVTAYIEKPPSEDVDELLLLDNGAGADVTKNDGVYSRHFLNFTAGGRYSVSVKVDNEHGEAASIVVSGTARRGHSAALSKDAEAFALDKNAVHTEPLDQFQRMAPGGVFELTDVPIGGLSRLDLGPPSRVNDLKVIRVSHDNLTVALSWTAVGDDLDQGGPAALTDLRFGRNFTELADDFEASSVVDDSQVLLGDLTSPSPPGTLETVVIRVPERGENVTFVFALRVCDTVGNCGQPSNIAAANLEYIPEPTPPPPTTPLSQPNKPNSNTLIIAVSVSCGVVAAVVAILAVLSVKHCCCKRKKRVSVTPVPDGIALESGQPPNQPLPKA
;
A
#
# COMPACT_ATOMS: atom_id res chain seq x y z
N MET A 1 18.22 -14.85 -28.12
CA MET A 1 16.88 -15.13 -28.68
C MET A 1 16.92 -16.51 -29.30
N SER A 2 16.08 -17.43 -28.85
CA SER A 2 15.81 -18.70 -29.54
C SER A 2 14.60 -18.52 -30.47
N ASP A 3 14.31 -19.53 -31.30
CA ASP A 3 13.10 -19.62 -32.12
C ASP A 3 11.82 -19.89 -31.30
N GLY A 4 11.98 -20.09 -29.98
CA GLY A 4 10.90 -20.28 -29.02
C GLY A 4 10.34 -21.69 -29.00
N GLN A 5 10.92 -22.67 -29.71
CA GLN A 5 10.51 -24.07 -29.64
C GLN A 5 11.53 -24.89 -28.84
N GLU A 6 11.06 -25.81 -28.00
CA GLU A 6 11.91 -26.84 -27.41
C GLU A 6 12.11 -27.99 -28.41
N ASN A 7 12.98 -27.77 -29.41
CA ASN A 7 13.21 -28.72 -30.51
C ASN A 7 14.67 -29.23 -30.61
N GLU A 8 15.58 -28.75 -29.75
CA GLU A 8 16.97 -29.19 -29.66
C GLU A 8 17.37 -29.51 -28.22
N ALA A 9 18.03 -30.67 -28.03
CA ALA A 9 18.52 -31.09 -26.72
C ALA A 9 19.75 -30.23 -26.27
N PRO A 10 19.93 -30.00 -24.96
CA PRO A 10 19.12 -30.54 -23.86
C PRO A 10 17.86 -29.71 -23.58
N ASP A 11 16.76 -30.43 -23.41
CA ASP A 11 15.45 -29.88 -23.07
C ASP A 11 15.48 -29.11 -21.72
N ILE A 12 14.62 -28.10 -21.56
CA ILE A 12 14.36 -27.32 -20.36
C ILE A 12 14.19 -28.25 -19.15
N ALA A 13 13.34 -29.28 -19.29
CA ALA A 13 13.11 -30.25 -18.22
C ALA A 13 14.40 -30.98 -17.78
N THR A 14 15.31 -31.23 -18.73
CA THR A 14 16.60 -31.91 -18.47
C THR A 14 17.60 -31.00 -17.75
N VAL A 15 17.63 -29.71 -18.08
CA VAL A 15 18.59 -28.76 -17.49
C VAL A 15 18.09 -28.11 -16.20
N THR A 16 16.78 -28.03 -15.99
CA THR A 16 16.17 -27.35 -14.83
C THR A 16 16.76 -27.79 -13.48
N PRO A 17 16.93 -29.09 -13.18
CA PRO A 17 17.54 -29.51 -11.90
C PRO A 17 18.95 -28.94 -11.69
N GLN A 18 19.74 -28.81 -12.75
CA GLN A 18 21.09 -28.25 -12.67
C GLN A 18 21.08 -26.73 -12.47
N VAL A 19 20.15 -26.03 -13.12
CA VAL A 19 19.94 -24.59 -12.97
C VAL A 19 19.58 -24.27 -11.52
N LEU A 20 18.62 -25.01 -10.95
CA LEU A 20 18.20 -24.88 -9.55
C LEU A 20 19.34 -25.20 -8.58
N ALA A 21 20.09 -26.27 -8.82
CA ALA A 21 21.24 -26.64 -7.98
C ALA A 21 22.35 -25.57 -7.98
N LYS A 22 22.46 -24.77 -9.03
CA LYS A 22 23.41 -23.66 -9.15
C LYS A 22 22.86 -22.32 -8.62
N GLY A 23 21.60 -22.26 -8.20
CA GLY A 23 20.96 -21.03 -7.75
C GLY A 23 20.81 -19.97 -8.85
N ILE A 24 20.69 -20.41 -10.10
CA ILE A 24 20.53 -19.49 -11.24
C ILE A 24 19.06 -19.07 -11.34
N ILE A 25 18.83 -17.76 -11.41
CA ILE A 25 17.51 -17.13 -11.59
C ILE A 25 17.34 -16.79 -13.08
N ILE A 26 16.25 -17.24 -13.70
CA ILE A 26 15.97 -17.02 -15.13
C ILE A 26 14.71 -16.18 -15.29
N ASP A 27 14.82 -15.02 -15.94
CA ASP A 27 13.65 -14.32 -16.46
C ASP A 27 13.38 -14.75 -17.89
N THR A 28 12.11 -14.82 -18.27
CA THR A 28 11.69 -15.28 -19.60
C THR A 28 10.82 -14.25 -20.28
N LEU A 29 11.02 -14.11 -21.60
CA LEU A 29 10.20 -13.28 -22.48
C LEU A 29 9.68 -14.18 -23.60
N ALA A 30 8.39 -14.50 -23.55
CA ALA A 30 7.70 -15.14 -24.65
C ALA A 30 7.47 -14.12 -25.76
N TYR A 31 8.11 -14.33 -26.92
CA TYR A 31 7.90 -13.51 -28.11
C TYR A 31 6.99 -14.26 -29.09
N LYS A 32 5.82 -13.70 -29.36
CA LYS A 32 4.69 -14.31 -30.08
C LYS A 32 4.02 -15.44 -29.32
N ARG A 33 2.76 -15.69 -29.69
CA ARG A 33 1.90 -16.73 -29.11
C ARG A 33 2.46 -18.15 -29.24
N SER A 34 3.30 -18.39 -30.24
CA SER A 34 3.90 -19.70 -30.51
C SER A 34 5.11 -20.06 -29.65
N ALA A 35 5.54 -19.18 -28.74
CA ALA A 35 6.63 -19.48 -27.82
C ALA A 35 6.25 -20.64 -26.89
N ASP A 36 7.22 -21.48 -26.53
CA ASP A 36 6.99 -22.67 -25.69
C ASP A 36 6.44 -22.30 -24.30
N PRO A 37 5.34 -22.92 -23.82
CA PRO A 37 4.70 -22.59 -22.55
C PRO A 37 5.52 -22.99 -21.30
N GLN A 38 6.58 -23.80 -21.46
CA GLN A 38 7.40 -24.21 -20.33
C GLN A 38 8.28 -23.08 -19.79
N ILE A 39 8.51 -22.00 -20.55
CA ILE A 39 9.42 -20.93 -20.15
C ILE A 39 8.86 -20.11 -18.97
N GLU A 40 7.54 -20.01 -18.82
CA GLU A 40 6.91 -19.41 -17.64
C GLU A 40 7.15 -20.24 -16.38
N SER A 41 7.06 -21.57 -16.52
CA SER A 41 7.33 -22.51 -15.42
C SER A 41 8.80 -22.48 -15.01
N LEU A 42 9.71 -22.36 -15.98
CA LEU A 42 11.15 -22.22 -15.71
C LEU A 42 11.46 -20.96 -14.90
N ALA A 43 10.88 -19.81 -15.28
CA ALA A 43 11.04 -18.58 -14.52
C ALA A 43 10.51 -18.74 -13.09
N LEU A 44 9.30 -19.27 -12.93
CA LEU A 44 8.70 -19.50 -11.62
C LEU A 44 9.58 -20.40 -10.72
N LEU A 45 10.06 -21.54 -11.25
CA LEU A 45 10.89 -22.49 -10.49
C LEU A 45 12.23 -21.87 -10.06
N THR A 46 12.80 -20.99 -10.87
CA THR A 46 14.08 -20.33 -10.60
C THR A 46 13.93 -19.03 -9.81
N GLY A 47 12.70 -18.62 -9.47
CA GLY A 47 12.40 -17.36 -8.79
C GLY A 47 12.55 -16.12 -9.67
N GLY A 48 12.55 -16.29 -10.99
CA GLY A 48 12.55 -15.21 -11.97
C GLY A 48 11.15 -14.75 -12.36
N LYS A 49 11.10 -13.83 -13.34
CA LYS A 49 9.88 -13.21 -13.85
C LYS A 49 9.59 -13.63 -15.29
N SER A 50 8.31 -13.70 -15.62
CA SER A 50 7.83 -14.01 -16.96
C SER A 50 7.18 -12.79 -17.59
N TYR A 51 7.47 -12.58 -18.87
CA TYR A 51 6.91 -11.52 -19.70
C TYR A 51 6.44 -12.11 -21.03
N PHE A 52 5.43 -11.51 -21.63
CA PHE A 52 4.86 -11.99 -22.89
C PHE A 52 4.51 -10.83 -23.81
N TYR A 53 5.08 -10.85 -25.00
CA TYR A 53 4.76 -9.93 -26.07
C TYR A 53 4.16 -10.70 -27.24
N SER A 54 2.93 -10.39 -27.61
CA SER A 54 2.18 -11.10 -28.67
C SER A 54 2.80 -10.94 -30.06
N GLY A 55 3.59 -9.88 -30.30
CA GLY A 55 4.11 -9.55 -31.63
C GLY A 55 3.04 -8.97 -32.57
N GLU A 56 1.84 -8.71 -32.07
CA GLU A 56 0.77 -8.04 -32.80
C GLU A 56 0.87 -6.51 -32.60
N GLN A 57 0.35 -5.74 -33.56
CA GLN A 57 0.31 -4.28 -33.43
C GLN A 57 -0.63 -3.90 -32.28
N GLY A 58 -0.18 -3.00 -31.41
CA GLY A 58 -0.96 -2.59 -30.25
C GLY A 58 -0.10 -1.83 -29.24
N ASP A 59 -0.73 -1.42 -28.16
CA ASP A 59 -0.13 -0.60 -27.11
C ASP A 59 0.49 -1.45 -26.00
N SER A 60 1.08 -2.60 -26.38
CA SER A 60 1.66 -3.56 -25.45
C SER A 60 2.96 -3.06 -24.87
N THR A 61 3.04 -3.02 -23.54
CA THR A 61 4.21 -2.55 -22.78
C THR A 61 5.17 -3.68 -22.40
N ALA A 62 4.83 -4.91 -22.78
CA ALA A 62 5.49 -6.11 -22.27
C ALA A 62 6.98 -6.20 -22.60
N LEU A 63 7.43 -5.69 -23.76
CA LEU A 63 8.86 -5.66 -24.10
C LEU A 63 9.62 -4.68 -23.19
N ASN A 64 9.08 -3.47 -23.05
CA ASN A 64 9.64 -2.44 -22.18
C ASN A 64 9.71 -2.92 -20.73
N ASP A 65 8.65 -3.56 -20.27
CA ASP A 65 8.56 -4.14 -18.94
C ASP A 65 9.55 -5.29 -18.76
N ALA A 66 9.69 -6.19 -19.76
CA ALA A 66 10.65 -7.27 -19.70
C ALA A 66 12.08 -6.76 -19.54
N PHE A 67 12.50 -5.79 -20.34
CA PHE A 67 13.86 -5.26 -20.26
C PHE A 67 14.07 -4.42 -19.00
N THR A 68 13.13 -3.55 -18.68
CA THR A 68 13.27 -2.63 -17.54
C THR A 68 13.16 -3.41 -16.24
N ALA A 69 12.08 -4.16 -16.03
CA ALA A 69 11.85 -4.83 -14.76
C ALA A 69 12.81 -6.00 -14.50
N SER A 70 13.36 -6.68 -15.51
CA SER A 70 14.41 -7.69 -15.30
C SER A 70 15.70 -7.11 -14.74
N VAL A 71 16.01 -5.85 -15.12
CA VAL A 71 17.15 -5.09 -14.58
C VAL A 71 16.81 -4.53 -13.21
N LEU A 72 15.61 -3.94 -13.05
CA LEU A 72 15.17 -3.32 -11.78
C LEU A 72 14.99 -4.32 -10.66
N SER A 73 14.38 -5.47 -10.94
CA SER A 73 14.08 -6.50 -9.94
C SER A 73 15.31 -7.19 -9.36
N ARG A 74 16.45 -7.08 -10.05
CA ARG A 74 17.75 -7.59 -9.62
C ARG A 74 18.68 -6.49 -9.13
N ASP A 75 18.22 -5.26 -9.03
CA ASP A 75 19.01 -4.21 -8.41
C ASP A 75 19.05 -4.45 -6.90
N ASP A 76 20.18 -4.91 -6.37
CA ASP A 76 20.41 -5.08 -4.91
C ASP A 76 20.29 -3.74 -4.14
N ARG A 77 20.20 -2.62 -4.86
CA ARG A 77 20.00 -1.29 -4.28
C ARG A 77 18.60 -1.17 -3.70
N THR A 78 18.55 -0.68 -2.47
CA THR A 78 17.33 -0.40 -1.74
C THR A 78 17.18 1.11 -1.51
N GLY A 79 16.05 1.53 -0.94
CA GLY A 79 15.79 2.96 -0.69
C GLY A 79 15.85 3.81 -1.96
N GLY A 80 16.52 4.95 -1.88
CA GLY A 80 16.60 5.96 -2.95
C GLY A 80 17.66 5.67 -4.01
N GLU A 81 18.40 4.57 -3.90
CA GLU A 81 19.32 4.11 -4.94
C GLU A 81 18.68 3.14 -5.96
N ALA A 82 17.54 2.54 -5.57
CA ALA A 82 16.73 1.74 -6.49
C ALA A 82 16.17 2.64 -7.61
N THR A 83 16.21 2.12 -8.83
CA THR A 83 15.59 2.80 -9.96
C THR A 83 14.07 2.58 -9.92
N ILE A 84 13.33 3.64 -10.24
CA ILE A 84 11.87 3.74 -10.16
C ILE A 84 11.37 3.89 -11.59
N GLN A 85 10.50 2.98 -12.01
CA GLN A 85 9.80 3.10 -13.29
C GLN A 85 8.57 3.99 -13.09
N LEU A 86 8.57 5.13 -13.78
CA LEU A 86 7.49 6.11 -13.74
C LEU A 86 6.46 5.79 -14.82
N VAL A 87 6.94 5.51 -16.03
CA VAL A 87 6.13 5.24 -17.22
C VAL A 87 6.71 4.06 -17.99
N SER A 88 5.82 3.20 -18.48
CA SER A 88 6.06 2.16 -19.48
C SER A 88 4.85 2.19 -20.39
N GLU A 89 5.00 2.73 -21.60
CA GLU A 89 3.90 2.89 -22.54
C GLU A 89 4.38 2.53 -23.94
N THR A 90 3.45 2.09 -24.76
CA THR A 90 3.67 1.86 -26.18
C THR A 90 2.49 2.46 -26.91
N LYS A 91 2.75 3.27 -27.94
CA LYS A 91 1.68 3.88 -28.72
C LYS A 91 1.90 3.76 -30.22
N THR A 92 0.89 3.29 -30.93
CA THR A 92 0.86 3.39 -32.41
C THR A 92 0.21 4.70 -32.82
N LEU A 93 0.96 5.54 -33.54
CA LEU A 93 0.55 6.90 -33.94
C LEU A 93 0.60 7.07 -35.46
N ASN A 94 -0.44 7.68 -36.03
CA ASN A 94 -0.51 7.98 -37.44
C ASN A 94 0.32 9.21 -37.83
N THR A 95 0.64 9.36 -39.12
CA THR A 95 1.31 10.55 -39.65
C THR A 95 0.53 11.83 -39.31
N GLY A 96 1.21 12.80 -38.72
CA GLY A 96 0.63 14.08 -38.31
C GLY A 96 -0.19 14.02 -37.03
N GLU A 97 -0.36 12.84 -36.44
CA GLU A 97 -0.97 12.68 -35.12
C GLU A 97 -0.03 13.24 -34.05
N ASN A 98 -0.61 13.98 -33.10
CA ASN A 98 0.07 14.47 -31.92
C ASN A 98 -0.48 13.70 -30.71
N TYR A 99 0.42 13.06 -29.98
CA TYR A 99 0.11 12.38 -28.73
C TYR A 99 0.67 13.16 -27.56
N TYR A 100 -0.22 13.53 -26.65
CA TYR A 100 0.10 14.22 -25.41
C TYR A 100 -0.18 13.31 -24.23
N ASN A 101 0.78 13.22 -23.30
CA ASN A 101 0.56 12.56 -22.02
C ASN A 101 1.32 13.28 -20.90
N GLU A 102 0.89 13.03 -19.66
CA GLU A 102 1.42 13.63 -18.45
C GLU A 102 2.01 12.55 -17.54
N LEU A 103 3.00 12.94 -16.73
CA LEU A 103 3.47 12.13 -15.61
C LEU A 103 3.80 13.01 -14.40
N TYR A 104 3.79 12.40 -13.23
CA TYR A 104 4.01 13.09 -11.97
C TYR A 104 5.23 12.54 -11.24
N ILE A 105 6.18 13.44 -10.94
CA ILE A 105 7.40 13.13 -10.16
C ILE A 105 7.19 13.70 -8.75
N GLU A 106 7.21 12.85 -7.71
CA GLU A 106 7.04 13.31 -6.33
C GLU A 106 8.35 13.86 -5.73
N LYS A 107 8.27 14.52 -4.56
CA LYS A 107 9.45 15.15 -3.91
C LYS A 107 10.55 14.17 -3.48
N SER A 108 10.22 12.90 -3.23
CA SER A 108 11.18 11.88 -2.77
C SER A 108 12.02 11.28 -3.90
N GLU A 109 11.81 11.69 -5.14
CA GLU A 109 12.43 11.13 -6.34
C GLU A 109 12.90 12.20 -7.34
N GLY A 110 13.40 11.78 -8.50
CA GLY A 110 13.75 12.67 -9.62
C GLY A 110 15.24 12.73 -9.95
N ARG A 111 16.12 12.13 -9.15
CA ARG A 111 17.54 12.05 -9.51
C ARG A 111 17.74 11.09 -10.68
N ASN A 112 18.64 11.40 -11.60
CA ASN A 112 18.88 10.58 -12.80
C ASN A 112 17.57 10.29 -13.55
N ALA A 113 16.70 11.30 -13.69
CA ALA A 113 15.48 11.13 -14.46
C ALA A 113 15.83 11.05 -15.96
N ILE A 114 15.37 9.98 -16.60
CA ILE A 114 15.64 9.66 -18.00
C ILE A 114 14.30 9.39 -18.67
N PHE A 115 14.06 10.08 -19.79
CA PHE A 115 13.00 9.77 -20.73
C PHE A 115 13.61 9.12 -21.95
N THR A 116 13.09 7.98 -22.36
CA THR A 116 13.55 7.23 -23.52
C THR A 116 12.35 6.98 -24.43
N PHE A 117 12.51 7.32 -25.70
CA PHE A 117 11.54 7.10 -26.74
C PHE A 117 12.18 6.25 -27.83
N MET A 118 11.65 5.06 -28.08
CA MET A 118 12.14 4.16 -29.14
C MET A 118 11.05 4.02 -30.19
N TRP A 119 11.40 3.91 -31.47
CA TRP A 119 10.40 3.76 -32.53
C TRP A 119 10.83 2.70 -33.56
N ASN A 120 9.86 2.17 -34.29
CA ASN A 120 10.04 1.06 -35.23
C ASN A 120 10.76 1.40 -36.56
N GLY A 121 11.52 2.49 -36.60
CA GLY A 121 12.32 2.94 -37.74
C GLY A 121 11.67 4.04 -38.58
N GLY A 122 12.36 4.43 -39.67
CA GLY A 122 11.92 5.56 -40.51
C GLY A 122 12.44 6.91 -39.99
N VAL A 123 11.69 7.98 -40.23
CA VAL A 123 12.06 9.35 -39.81
C VAL A 123 11.85 9.49 -38.29
N PRO A 124 12.81 10.04 -37.52
CA PRO A 124 12.63 10.23 -36.09
C PRO A 124 11.37 11.06 -35.75
N PRO A 125 10.55 10.66 -34.77
CA PRO A 125 9.42 11.46 -34.32
C PRO A 125 9.90 12.75 -33.65
N LEU A 126 9.08 13.80 -33.70
CA LEU A 126 9.33 15.03 -32.95
C LEU A 126 8.83 14.84 -31.52
N ILE A 127 9.74 15.06 -30.56
CA ILE A 127 9.44 14.92 -29.14
C ILE A 127 9.76 16.23 -28.41
N GLU A 128 8.80 16.68 -27.62
CA GLU A 128 8.94 17.82 -26.71
C GLU A 128 8.54 17.39 -25.30
N ILE A 129 9.40 17.64 -24.32
CA ILE A 129 9.13 17.41 -22.91
C ILE A 129 8.98 18.76 -22.22
N ILE A 130 7.92 18.92 -21.44
CA ILE A 130 7.61 20.15 -20.71
C ILE A 130 7.78 19.86 -19.22
N ALA A 131 8.73 20.55 -18.59
CA ALA A 131 8.97 20.48 -17.15
C ALA A 131 7.90 21.26 -16.36
N PRO A 132 7.74 21.02 -15.04
CA PRO A 132 6.74 21.70 -14.21
C PRO A 132 6.79 23.23 -14.22
N ASN A 133 7.97 23.80 -14.46
CA ASN A 133 8.18 25.25 -14.56
C ASN A 133 7.90 25.83 -15.97
N GLY A 134 7.45 25.00 -16.92
CA GLY A 134 7.20 25.39 -18.32
C GLY A 134 8.44 25.36 -19.23
N THR A 135 9.59 24.89 -18.74
CA THR A 135 10.77 24.71 -19.59
C THR A 135 10.51 23.59 -20.59
N VAL A 136 10.74 23.86 -21.88
CA VAL A 136 10.60 22.88 -22.95
C VAL A 136 11.98 22.30 -23.28
N ILE A 137 12.07 20.98 -23.28
CA ILE A 137 13.24 20.21 -23.72
C ILE A 137 12.87 19.54 -25.04
N SER A 138 13.57 19.91 -26.10
CA SER A 138 13.34 19.44 -27.46
C SER A 138 14.67 19.26 -28.18
N GLN A 139 14.60 18.86 -29.46
CA GLN A 139 15.79 18.71 -30.30
C GLN A 139 16.67 19.97 -30.26
N GLY A 140 17.97 19.76 -29.96
CA GLY A 140 18.97 20.83 -29.83
C GLY A 140 19.31 21.19 -28.38
N ASP A 141 18.54 20.73 -27.40
CA ASP A 141 18.91 20.86 -25.98
C ASP A 141 20.11 19.91 -25.63
N PRO A 142 21.07 20.34 -24.79
CA PRO A 142 22.18 19.47 -24.38
C PRO A 142 21.78 18.16 -23.69
N SER A 143 20.59 18.13 -23.07
CA SER A 143 20.02 16.93 -22.44
C SER A 143 19.35 15.97 -23.44
N TYR A 144 19.08 16.42 -24.66
CA TYR A 144 18.35 15.71 -25.70
C TYR A 144 19.31 14.99 -26.66
N GLN A 145 19.37 13.66 -26.56
CA GLN A 145 20.29 12.82 -27.33
C GLN A 145 19.53 11.97 -28.33
N VAL A 146 19.84 12.15 -29.62
CA VAL A 146 19.27 11.37 -30.71
C VAL A 146 20.27 10.30 -31.15
N MET A 147 19.83 9.04 -31.16
CA MET A 147 20.55 7.88 -31.67
C MET A 147 19.83 7.36 -32.93
N SER A 148 20.04 6.12 -33.38
CA SER A 148 19.44 5.60 -34.61
C SER A 148 17.91 5.57 -34.58
N ASP A 149 17.38 4.93 -33.55
CA ASP A 149 15.99 4.51 -33.34
C ASP A 149 15.57 4.79 -31.88
N THR A 150 16.33 5.66 -31.21
CA THR A 150 16.11 6.03 -29.81
C THR A 150 16.40 7.51 -29.61
N ILE A 151 15.51 8.17 -28.87
CA ILE A 151 15.71 9.51 -28.33
C ILE A 151 15.76 9.37 -26.82
N GLN A 152 16.84 9.84 -26.21
CA GLN A 152 17.01 9.84 -24.77
C GLN A 152 17.18 11.26 -24.25
N VAL A 153 16.38 11.63 -23.26
CA VAL A 153 16.44 12.92 -22.57
C VAL A 153 16.88 12.70 -21.13
N ASN A 154 18.09 13.16 -20.81
CA ASN A 154 18.69 13.02 -19.48
C ASN A 154 18.48 14.31 -18.69
N VAL A 155 17.54 14.33 -17.74
CA VAL A 155 17.27 15.52 -16.94
C VAL A 155 18.45 15.79 -16.00
N PRO A 156 19.08 16.98 -16.06
CA PRO A 156 20.25 17.27 -15.24
C PRO A 156 19.88 17.41 -13.76
N GLY A 157 20.68 16.77 -12.90
CA GLY A 157 20.52 16.87 -11.45
C GLY A 157 19.32 16.08 -10.91
N VAL A 158 18.52 16.74 -10.07
CA VAL A 158 17.27 16.19 -9.53
C VAL A 158 16.13 16.87 -10.27
N ALA A 159 15.30 16.08 -10.96
CA ALA A 159 14.12 16.56 -11.65
C ALA A 159 13.19 17.31 -10.68
N GLN A 160 12.58 18.38 -11.18
CA GLN A 160 11.64 19.17 -10.40
C GLN A 160 10.41 18.32 -10.05
N PRO A 161 9.96 18.34 -8.78
CA PRO A 161 8.70 17.70 -8.41
C PRO A 161 7.51 18.36 -9.12
N GLY A 162 6.49 17.56 -9.41
CA GLY A 162 5.25 18.00 -10.01
C GLY A 162 5.01 17.40 -11.39
N LYS A 163 4.19 18.11 -12.16
CA LYS A 163 3.68 17.65 -13.45
C LYS A 163 4.68 17.86 -14.57
N TRP A 164 5.10 16.77 -15.19
CA TRP A 164 5.82 16.76 -16.46
C TRP A 164 4.85 16.31 -17.55
N SER A 165 5.10 16.72 -18.79
CA SER A 165 4.33 16.22 -19.93
C SER A 165 5.22 16.04 -21.13
N TYR A 166 4.85 15.13 -22.04
CA TYR A 166 5.53 14.95 -23.31
C TYR A 166 4.54 14.97 -24.46
N ASN A 167 4.98 15.57 -25.56
CA ASN A 167 4.30 15.56 -26.85
C ASN A 167 5.12 14.76 -27.84
N ILE A 168 4.46 13.87 -28.58
CA ILE A 168 5.05 13.05 -29.64
C ILE A 168 4.30 13.37 -30.93
N THR A 169 5.02 13.75 -31.98
CA THR A 169 4.42 14.01 -33.30
C THR A 169 5.13 13.20 -34.37
N ILE A 170 4.36 12.39 -35.11
CA ILE A 170 4.90 11.57 -36.20
C ILE A 170 5.00 12.42 -37.47
N VAL A 171 6.21 12.57 -37.97
CA VAL A 171 6.51 13.33 -39.20
C VAL A 171 6.85 12.44 -40.39
N ASP A 172 6.88 11.12 -40.20
CA ASP A 172 7.10 10.16 -41.27
C ASP A 172 5.84 9.97 -42.14
N TYR A 173 6.00 9.46 -43.36
CA TYR A 173 4.91 9.13 -44.29
C TYR A 173 4.05 7.96 -43.83
N TYR A 174 4.56 7.13 -42.92
CA TYR A 174 3.86 5.98 -42.36
C TYR A 174 3.62 6.18 -40.86
N TYR A 175 2.65 5.46 -40.31
CA TYR A 175 2.47 5.37 -38.87
C TYR A 175 3.73 4.79 -38.21
N GLN A 176 3.95 5.17 -36.96
CA GLN A 176 5.04 4.65 -36.16
C GLN A 176 4.52 4.12 -34.83
N GLN A 177 5.10 3.04 -34.37
CA GLN A 177 4.94 2.58 -32.99
C GLN A 177 6.08 3.19 -32.17
N VAL A 178 5.72 3.87 -31.09
CA VAL A 178 6.65 4.55 -30.19
C VAL A 178 6.53 3.95 -28.80
N ASP A 179 7.63 3.42 -28.31
CA ASP A 179 7.81 2.96 -26.94
C ASP A 179 8.30 4.12 -26.07
N ILE A 180 7.61 4.38 -24.97
CA ILE A 180 7.91 5.45 -24.02
C ILE A 180 8.29 4.85 -22.68
N LEU A 181 9.48 5.19 -22.22
CA LEU A 181 10.01 4.81 -20.91
C LEU A 181 10.42 6.06 -20.15
N ALA A 182 9.91 6.21 -18.93
CA ALA A 182 10.41 7.23 -18.00
C ALA A 182 10.82 6.55 -16.70
N SER A 183 12.03 6.85 -16.23
CA SER A 183 12.54 6.31 -14.98
C SER A 183 13.36 7.35 -14.23
N CYS A 184 13.48 7.18 -12.92
CA CYS A 184 14.36 7.99 -12.09
C CYS A 184 14.84 7.20 -10.87
N LYS A 185 15.55 7.87 -9.96
CA LYS A 185 15.92 7.36 -8.64
C LYS A 185 15.36 8.27 -7.54
N GLY A 186 15.51 7.82 -6.29
CA GLY A 186 15.29 8.66 -5.14
C GLY A 186 16.05 9.99 -5.22
N ALA A 187 15.41 11.08 -4.78
CA ALA A 187 15.97 12.42 -4.77
C ALA A 187 17.30 12.48 -4.00
N THR A 188 17.43 11.62 -2.98
CA THR A 188 18.67 11.33 -2.28
C THR A 188 18.81 9.81 -2.08
N PRO A 189 20.02 9.28 -1.82
CA PRO A 189 20.21 7.85 -1.55
C PRO A 189 19.35 7.31 -0.39
N ASP A 190 19.08 8.15 0.61
CA ASP A 190 18.31 7.81 1.81
C ASP A 190 16.80 8.03 1.64
N SER A 191 16.34 8.54 0.50
CA SER A 191 14.91 8.78 0.30
C SER A 191 14.13 7.47 0.21
N GLN A 192 12.86 7.53 0.64
CA GLN A 192 11.92 6.42 0.54
C GLN A 192 10.83 6.79 -0.47
N PRO A 193 11.11 6.62 -1.77
CA PRO A 193 10.13 6.87 -2.81
C PRO A 193 9.00 5.82 -2.75
N ILE A 194 7.87 6.16 -3.34
CA ILE A 194 6.76 5.22 -3.52
C ILE A 194 7.19 4.08 -4.45
N LYS A 195 6.94 2.85 -4.00
CA LYS A 195 7.22 1.60 -4.71
C LYS A 195 5.93 0.87 -5.03
N VAL A 196 5.89 0.29 -6.22
CA VAL A 196 4.79 -0.53 -6.71
C VAL A 196 5.33 -1.88 -7.17
N THR A 197 4.67 -2.95 -6.74
CA THR A 197 4.90 -4.30 -7.24
C THR A 197 3.58 -4.93 -7.58
N ALA A 198 3.45 -5.59 -8.73
CA ALA A 198 2.25 -6.30 -9.12
C ALA A 198 2.53 -7.77 -9.42
N GLN A 199 1.52 -8.62 -9.22
CA GLN A 199 1.59 -10.05 -9.52
C GLN A 199 0.20 -10.67 -9.71
N VAL A 200 0.13 -11.64 -10.60
CA VAL A 200 -1.00 -12.58 -10.76
C VAL A 200 -0.90 -13.72 -9.73
N SER A 201 -2.04 -14.28 -9.32
CA SER A 201 -2.07 -15.40 -8.34
C SER A 201 -1.57 -16.73 -8.88
N THR A 202 -1.67 -16.94 -10.20
CA THR A 202 -1.23 -18.16 -10.88
C THR A 202 -0.74 -17.82 -12.28
N ILE A 203 0.17 -18.65 -12.80
CA ILE A 203 0.70 -18.55 -14.17
C ILE A 203 -0.04 -19.47 -15.16
N SER A 204 -0.91 -20.34 -14.68
CA SER A 204 -1.67 -21.28 -15.51
C SER A 204 -3.08 -21.49 -14.96
N LEU A 205 -4.06 -21.46 -15.86
CA LEU A 205 -5.47 -21.68 -15.59
C LEU A 205 -6.01 -22.71 -16.57
N ASN A 206 -6.84 -23.62 -16.07
CA ASN A 206 -7.55 -24.59 -16.90
C ASN A 206 -8.98 -24.11 -17.15
N GLY A 207 -9.30 -23.83 -18.42
CA GLY A 207 -10.60 -23.36 -18.89
C GLY A 207 -11.75 -24.32 -18.58
N SER A 208 -11.48 -25.63 -18.51
CA SER A 208 -12.48 -26.65 -18.23
C SER A 208 -12.83 -26.78 -16.74
N SER A 209 -12.01 -26.22 -15.85
CA SER A 209 -12.24 -26.24 -14.39
C SER A 209 -12.38 -24.84 -13.79
N LEU A 210 -12.65 -23.82 -14.61
CA LEU A 210 -12.80 -22.45 -14.14
C LEU A 210 -13.91 -22.34 -13.09
N SER A 211 -15.04 -23.04 -13.25
CA SER A 211 -16.14 -23.02 -12.27
C SER A 211 -15.80 -23.65 -10.90
N GLU A 212 -14.72 -24.42 -10.81
CA GLU A 212 -14.30 -25.09 -9.57
C GLU A 212 -13.21 -24.30 -8.82
N SER A 213 -12.42 -23.48 -9.53
CA SER A 213 -11.36 -22.65 -8.96
C SER A 213 -11.03 -21.47 -9.87
N PRO A 214 -11.96 -20.52 -10.07
CA PRO A 214 -11.83 -19.44 -11.06
C PRO A 214 -10.79 -18.37 -10.70
N ALA A 215 -10.23 -18.42 -9.50
CA ALA A 215 -9.69 -17.24 -8.84
C ALA A 215 -8.29 -16.86 -9.33
N LEU A 216 -8.21 -16.37 -10.57
CA LEU A 216 -7.14 -15.47 -10.95
C LEU A 216 -7.40 -14.13 -10.27
N SER A 217 -6.58 -13.79 -9.29
CA SER A 217 -6.56 -12.47 -8.69
C SER A 217 -5.33 -11.71 -9.19
N ILE A 218 -5.53 -10.47 -9.60
CA ILE A 218 -4.45 -9.52 -9.86
C ILE A 218 -4.26 -8.71 -8.58
N ARG A 219 -3.01 -8.57 -8.15
CA ARG A 219 -2.67 -7.84 -6.92
C ARG A 219 -1.53 -6.87 -7.19
N ALA A 220 -1.65 -5.67 -6.64
CA ALA A 220 -0.62 -4.65 -6.61
C ALA A 220 -0.39 -4.17 -5.18
N SER A 221 0.87 -4.09 -4.75
CA SER A 221 1.25 -3.49 -3.47
C SER A 221 1.87 -2.12 -3.72
N VAL A 222 1.32 -1.10 -3.06
CA VAL A 222 1.74 0.29 -3.14
C VAL A 222 2.23 0.72 -1.76
N THR A 223 3.52 1.04 -1.67
CA THR A 223 4.17 1.33 -0.39
C THR A 223 5.06 2.56 -0.48
N LYS A 224 5.20 3.29 0.63
CA LYS A 224 6.20 4.33 0.81
C LYS A 224 7.11 3.92 1.96
N GLY A 225 8.31 3.44 1.62
CA GLY A 225 9.15 2.75 2.59
C GLY A 225 8.48 1.45 3.06
N TYR A 226 8.13 1.38 4.34
CA TYR A 226 7.39 0.25 4.93
C TYR A 226 5.93 0.57 5.22
N LEU A 227 5.48 1.77 4.82
CA LEU A 227 4.13 2.24 5.11
C LEU A 227 3.22 1.98 3.91
N PRO A 228 1.98 1.56 4.14
CA PRO A 228 1.02 1.36 3.06
C PRO A 228 0.57 2.69 2.47
N VAL A 229 0.23 2.68 1.18
CA VAL A 229 -0.33 3.82 0.47
C VAL A 229 -1.76 3.52 0.07
N THR A 230 -2.70 4.27 0.65
CA THR A 230 -4.15 4.08 0.46
C THR A 230 -4.75 5.25 -0.31
N GLY A 231 -5.83 5.01 -1.06
CA GLY A 231 -6.51 6.07 -1.84
C GLY A 231 -5.84 6.43 -3.16
N ALA A 232 -4.91 5.60 -3.65
CA ALA A 232 -4.41 5.72 -5.03
C ALA A 232 -5.38 5.02 -5.99
N THR A 233 -5.46 5.51 -7.23
CA THR A 233 -6.14 4.79 -8.31
C THR A 233 -5.18 3.73 -8.83
N VAL A 234 -5.61 2.46 -8.81
CA VAL A 234 -4.80 1.33 -9.25
C VAL A 234 -5.52 0.57 -10.34
N THR A 235 -5.01 0.62 -11.57
CA THR A 235 -5.64 -0.03 -12.72
C THR A 235 -4.69 -1.06 -13.32
N ALA A 236 -5.17 -2.29 -13.45
CA ALA A 236 -4.49 -3.33 -14.22
C ALA A 236 -4.93 -3.27 -15.68
N TYR A 237 -3.95 -3.35 -16.59
CA TYR A 237 -4.13 -3.45 -18.03
C TYR A 237 -3.79 -4.87 -18.46
N ILE A 238 -4.76 -5.56 -19.07
CA ILE A 238 -4.65 -6.97 -19.42
C ILE A 238 -4.68 -7.10 -20.94
N GLU A 239 -3.57 -7.53 -21.52
CA GLU A 239 -3.48 -7.88 -22.94
C GLU A 239 -4.03 -9.30 -23.15
N LYS A 240 -5.02 -9.44 -24.05
CA LYS A 240 -5.80 -10.68 -24.21
C LYS A 240 -5.67 -11.31 -25.60
N PRO A 241 -5.85 -12.63 -25.72
CA PRO A 241 -5.98 -13.31 -27.00
C PRO A 241 -7.42 -13.27 -27.59
N PRO A 242 -7.67 -13.02 -28.90
CA PRO A 242 -6.82 -12.40 -29.93
C PRO A 242 -6.83 -10.85 -29.83
N SER A 243 -5.67 -10.20 -30.04
CA SER A 243 -5.31 -8.91 -29.41
C SER A 243 -5.40 -7.67 -30.31
N GLU A 244 -6.51 -6.95 -30.24
CA GLU A 244 -6.48 -5.48 -30.41
C GLU A 244 -6.91 -4.75 -29.14
N ASP A 245 -7.72 -5.39 -28.29
CA ASP A 245 -8.26 -4.77 -27.07
C ASP A 245 -7.43 -5.12 -25.82
N VAL A 246 -7.09 -4.08 -25.05
CA VAL A 246 -6.57 -4.19 -23.68
C VAL A 246 -7.75 -4.02 -22.72
N ASP A 247 -7.91 -4.95 -21.80
CA ASP A 247 -8.90 -4.82 -20.74
C ASP A 247 -8.35 -4.01 -19.57
N GLU A 248 -9.20 -3.17 -19.00
CA GLU A 248 -8.90 -2.40 -17.80
C GLU A 248 -9.65 -2.98 -16.58
N LEU A 249 -8.92 -3.20 -15.49
CA LEU A 249 -9.47 -3.70 -14.23
C LEU A 249 -9.01 -2.80 -13.07
N LEU A 250 -9.93 -2.02 -12.50
CA LEU A 250 -9.67 -1.22 -11.31
C LEU A 250 -9.48 -2.12 -10.08
N LEU A 251 -8.29 -2.16 -9.51
CA LEU A 251 -7.98 -2.90 -8.27
C LEU A 251 -8.37 -2.07 -7.04
N LEU A 252 -8.82 -2.73 -5.98
CA LEU A 252 -9.38 -2.08 -4.78
C LEU A 252 -8.63 -2.50 -3.52
N ASP A 253 -8.45 -1.57 -2.59
CA ASP A 253 -7.96 -1.77 -1.22
C ASP A 253 -9.13 -1.50 -0.24
N ASN A 254 -10.14 -2.36 -0.29
CA ASN A 254 -11.44 -2.17 0.37
C ASN A 254 -11.80 -3.25 1.40
N GLY A 255 -10.97 -4.29 1.55
CA GLY A 255 -11.14 -5.46 2.41
C GLY A 255 -12.23 -6.42 1.95
N ALA A 256 -12.60 -6.41 0.68
CA ALA A 256 -13.61 -7.30 0.10
C ALA A 256 -13.08 -8.06 -1.12
N GLY A 257 -13.60 -9.27 -1.32
CA GLY A 257 -13.27 -10.06 -2.50
C GLY A 257 -11.84 -10.60 -2.47
N ALA A 258 -11.10 -10.35 -3.55
CA ALA A 258 -9.68 -10.67 -3.66
C ALA A 258 -8.84 -9.88 -2.64
N ASP A 259 -9.29 -8.68 -2.26
CA ASP A 259 -8.66 -7.92 -1.20
C ASP A 259 -9.18 -8.36 0.18
N VAL A 260 -8.27 -8.80 1.03
CA VAL A 260 -8.60 -9.41 2.33
C VAL A 260 -8.55 -8.37 3.45
N THR A 261 -7.71 -7.33 3.33
CA THR A 261 -7.46 -6.38 4.40
C THR A 261 -7.55 -4.96 3.89
N LYS A 262 -8.63 -4.28 4.27
CA LYS A 262 -8.84 -2.88 3.92
C LYS A 262 -7.72 -1.97 4.43
N ASN A 263 -7.31 -1.04 3.57
CA ASN A 263 -6.34 0.02 3.81
C ASN A 263 -4.94 -0.50 4.18
N ASP A 264 -4.50 -1.62 3.62
CA ASP A 264 -3.15 -2.17 3.86
C ASP A 264 -2.16 -1.86 2.73
N GLY A 265 -2.58 -1.05 1.74
CA GLY A 265 -1.77 -0.68 0.58
C GLY A 265 -1.64 -1.80 -0.44
N VAL A 266 -2.40 -2.89 -0.29
CA VAL A 266 -2.55 -3.96 -1.28
C VAL A 266 -3.89 -3.78 -1.98
N TYR A 267 -3.84 -3.59 -3.29
CA TYR A 267 -5.01 -3.46 -4.14
C TYR A 267 -5.15 -4.75 -4.91
N SER A 268 -6.30 -5.41 -4.83
CA SER A 268 -6.53 -6.65 -5.57
C SER A 268 -7.96 -6.82 -6.05
N ARG A 269 -8.12 -7.63 -7.09
CA ARG A 269 -9.41 -7.96 -7.68
C ARG A 269 -9.32 -9.24 -8.51
N HIS A 270 -10.41 -10.00 -8.62
CA HIS A 270 -10.45 -11.14 -9.53
C HIS A 270 -10.62 -10.69 -10.99
N PHE A 271 -9.96 -11.40 -11.90
CA PHE A 271 -10.13 -11.20 -13.33
C PHE A 271 -10.91 -12.36 -13.94
N LEU A 272 -12.03 -12.05 -14.58
CA LEU A 272 -12.97 -13.04 -15.13
C LEU A 272 -13.22 -12.89 -16.63
N ASN A 273 -12.74 -11.80 -17.26
CA ASN A 273 -13.06 -11.49 -18.66
C ASN A 273 -12.14 -12.21 -19.67
N PHE A 274 -12.13 -13.53 -19.61
CA PHE A 274 -11.36 -14.38 -20.51
C PHE A 274 -11.99 -14.44 -21.90
N THR A 275 -11.21 -14.14 -22.94
CA THR A 275 -11.70 -14.08 -24.33
C THR A 275 -11.37 -15.34 -25.13
N ALA A 276 -10.17 -15.88 -24.96
CA ALA A 276 -9.72 -17.10 -25.62
C ALA A 276 -8.61 -17.80 -24.84
N GLY A 277 -8.28 -19.02 -25.25
CA GLY A 277 -7.10 -19.72 -24.74
C GLY A 277 -5.81 -19.05 -25.23
N GLY A 278 -4.75 -19.18 -24.42
CA GLY A 278 -3.43 -18.62 -24.67
C GLY A 278 -2.94 -17.71 -23.56
N ARG A 279 -1.84 -17.01 -23.82
CA ARG A 279 -1.17 -16.11 -22.87
C ARG A 279 -1.87 -14.77 -22.75
N TYR A 280 -1.93 -14.30 -21.51
CA TYR A 280 -2.36 -12.97 -21.10
C TYR A 280 -1.18 -12.28 -20.41
N SER A 281 -0.99 -10.99 -20.69
CA SER A 281 0.03 -10.17 -20.04
C SER A 281 -0.65 -9.10 -19.20
N VAL A 282 -0.14 -8.86 -17.99
CA VAL A 282 -0.69 -7.88 -17.06
C VAL A 282 0.36 -6.81 -16.77
N SER A 283 -0.03 -5.54 -16.88
CA SER A 283 0.70 -4.41 -16.31
C SER A 283 -0.23 -3.62 -15.38
N VAL A 284 0.32 -2.87 -14.43
CA VAL A 284 -0.44 -2.08 -13.46
C VAL A 284 0.04 -0.64 -13.46
N LYS A 285 -0.89 0.28 -13.60
CA LYS A 285 -0.71 1.71 -13.38
C LYS A 285 -1.22 2.07 -11.99
N VAL A 286 -0.44 2.86 -11.27
CA VAL A 286 -0.84 3.51 -10.03
C VAL A 286 -0.73 5.00 -10.23
N ASP A 287 -1.83 5.72 -10.03
CA ASP A 287 -1.87 7.18 -10.11
C ASP A 287 -2.49 7.80 -8.86
N ASN A 288 -2.01 9.00 -8.55
CA ASN A 288 -2.57 9.88 -7.54
C ASN A 288 -2.82 11.27 -8.15
N GLU A 289 -3.42 11.30 -9.34
CA GLU A 289 -3.68 12.57 -10.04
C GLU A 289 -4.62 13.47 -9.23
N HIS A 290 -5.63 12.90 -8.58
CA HIS A 290 -6.61 13.66 -7.79
C HIS A 290 -6.11 14.02 -6.38
N GLY A 291 -4.92 13.56 -5.97
CA GLY A 291 -4.33 13.88 -4.67
C GLY A 291 -5.05 13.24 -3.48
N GLU A 292 -5.78 12.15 -3.70
CA GLU A 292 -6.52 11.41 -2.67
C GLU A 292 -5.65 10.42 -1.90
N ALA A 293 -4.49 10.04 -2.45
CA ALA A 293 -3.63 9.05 -1.83
C ALA A 293 -2.93 9.60 -0.57
N ALA A 294 -2.82 8.75 0.42
CA ALA A 294 -2.15 9.03 1.68
C ALA A 294 -1.37 7.81 2.17
N SER A 295 -0.33 8.04 2.96
CA SER A 295 0.39 6.98 3.65
C SER A 295 -0.10 6.84 5.09
N ILE A 296 -0.30 5.61 5.57
CA ILE A 296 -0.72 5.37 6.95
C ILE A 296 0.52 5.32 7.85
N VAL A 297 0.60 6.26 8.79
CA VAL A 297 1.71 6.40 9.74
C VAL A 297 1.25 6.02 11.13
N VAL A 298 2.04 5.17 11.81
CA VAL A 298 1.82 4.83 13.22
C VAL A 298 2.77 5.63 14.12
N SER A 299 2.25 6.63 14.82
CA SER A 299 2.97 7.43 15.82
C SER A 299 2.67 6.98 17.24
N GLY A 300 3.50 6.11 17.81
CA GLY A 300 3.34 5.61 19.18
C GLY A 300 4.63 5.10 19.80
N THR A 301 5.31 5.96 20.57
CA THR A 301 6.38 5.71 21.56
C THR A 301 7.36 4.54 21.34
N ALA A 302 8.49 4.82 20.68
CA ALA A 302 9.79 4.35 21.16
C ALA A 302 10.74 5.54 21.25
N ARG A 303 10.81 6.19 22.42
CA ARG A 303 11.97 7.02 22.76
C ARG A 303 13.18 6.07 22.75
N ARG A 304 14.05 6.25 21.74
CA ARG A 304 15.33 5.56 21.51
C ARG A 304 15.25 4.07 21.17
N GLY A 305 15.42 3.80 19.88
CA GLY A 305 16.43 2.87 19.38
C GLY A 305 16.16 1.36 19.57
N HIS A 306 15.88 0.72 18.42
CA HIS A 306 16.07 -0.70 18.14
C HIS A 306 15.11 -1.69 18.81
N SER A 307 14.45 -2.46 17.94
CA SER A 307 13.73 -3.72 18.18
C SER A 307 12.23 -3.63 18.50
N ALA A 308 11.45 -4.22 17.60
CA ALA A 308 10.05 -4.62 17.75
C ALA A 308 9.93 -5.77 18.77
N ALA A 309 10.26 -5.51 20.03
CA ALA A 309 9.99 -6.41 21.14
C ALA A 309 8.92 -5.79 22.03
N LEU A 310 7.74 -6.42 22.06
CA LEU A 310 6.65 -6.08 22.97
C LEU A 310 7.15 -6.16 24.42
N SER A 311 7.12 -5.03 25.13
CA SER A 311 7.34 -4.98 26.58
C SER A 311 6.20 -5.71 27.31
N LYS A 312 6.51 -6.36 28.44
CA LYS A 312 5.55 -7.10 29.28
C LYS A 312 4.62 -6.22 30.12
N ASP A 313 4.78 -4.91 30.08
CA ASP A 313 4.01 -3.99 30.93
C ASP A 313 2.79 -3.46 30.18
N ALA A 314 1.64 -4.11 30.40
CA ALA A 314 0.36 -3.78 29.77
C ALA A 314 -0.18 -2.37 30.11
N GLU A 315 0.31 -1.75 31.19
CA GLU A 315 -0.17 -0.44 31.67
C GLU A 315 0.51 0.76 30.98
N ALA A 316 1.50 0.54 30.10
CA ALA A 316 2.16 1.60 29.33
C ALA A 316 1.50 1.90 27.97
N PHE A 317 0.53 1.09 27.54
CA PHE A 317 -0.18 1.25 26.27
C PHE A 317 -1.50 2.01 26.44
N ALA A 318 -1.42 3.26 26.91
CA ALA A 318 -2.40 4.22 26.45
C ALA A 318 -2.07 4.49 24.98
N LEU A 319 -2.60 3.66 24.07
CA LEU A 319 -2.54 3.97 22.64
C LEU A 319 -3.17 5.36 22.50
N ASP A 320 -2.37 6.35 22.17
CA ASP A 320 -2.89 7.64 21.77
C ASP A 320 -3.91 7.34 20.65
N LYS A 321 -5.15 7.84 20.76
CA LYS A 321 -6.15 7.63 19.71
C LYS A 321 -5.71 8.26 18.38
N ASN A 322 -4.68 9.12 18.42
CA ASN A 322 -3.99 9.68 17.26
C ASN A 322 -2.71 8.91 16.87
N ALA A 323 -2.49 7.72 17.44
CA ALA A 323 -1.31 6.91 17.13
C ALA A 323 -1.32 6.35 15.72
N VAL A 324 -2.45 6.37 15.02
CA VAL A 324 -2.52 6.06 13.57
C VAL A 324 -3.11 7.28 12.89
N HIS A 325 -2.38 7.86 11.95
CA HIS A 325 -2.86 8.96 11.13
C HIS A 325 -2.42 8.78 9.69
N THR A 326 -3.09 9.46 8.77
CA THR A 326 -2.74 9.46 7.36
C THR A 326 -1.95 10.73 7.01
N GLU A 327 -0.87 10.57 6.26
CA GLU A 327 -0.10 11.67 5.68
C GLU A 327 -0.42 11.76 4.18
N PRO A 328 -0.99 12.89 3.70
CA PRO A 328 -1.26 13.08 2.27
C PRO A 328 0.01 12.98 1.44
N LEU A 329 -0.10 12.37 0.26
CA LEU A 329 0.99 12.25 -0.69
C LEU A 329 0.87 13.31 -1.79
N ASP A 330 2.03 13.72 -2.30
CA ASP A 330 2.09 14.53 -3.52
C ASP A 330 1.53 13.70 -4.69
N GLN A 331 1.14 14.35 -5.79
CA GLN A 331 0.75 13.63 -7.01
C GLN A 331 1.92 12.78 -7.50
N PHE A 332 1.63 11.55 -7.93
CA PHE A 332 2.63 10.62 -8.44
C PHE A 332 2.00 9.66 -9.46
N GLN A 333 2.84 9.06 -10.29
CA GLN A 333 2.47 7.97 -11.18
C GLN A 333 3.55 6.89 -11.18
N ARG A 334 3.13 5.63 -11.22
CA ARG A 334 4.01 4.46 -11.33
C ARG A 334 3.41 3.44 -12.28
N MET A 335 4.29 2.72 -12.96
CA MET A 335 3.95 1.53 -13.74
C MET A 335 4.75 0.35 -13.20
N ALA A 336 4.13 -0.83 -13.14
CA ALA A 336 4.80 -2.07 -12.78
C ALA A 336 4.23 -3.24 -13.59
N PRO A 337 5.07 -4.20 -14.03
CA PRO A 337 4.56 -5.44 -14.60
C PRO A 337 3.85 -6.27 -13.54
N GLY A 338 2.70 -6.85 -13.91
CA GLY A 338 1.89 -7.77 -13.12
C GLY A 338 2.13 -9.25 -13.44
N GLY A 339 2.92 -9.55 -14.47
CA GLY A 339 3.27 -10.91 -14.87
C GLY A 339 2.40 -11.48 -15.99
N VAL A 340 2.56 -12.76 -16.25
CA VAL A 340 1.93 -13.49 -17.36
C VAL A 340 1.23 -14.73 -16.82
N PHE A 341 0.06 -15.02 -17.39
CA PHE A 341 -0.63 -16.29 -17.17
C PHE A 341 -1.16 -16.85 -18.47
N GLU A 342 -1.31 -18.17 -18.54
CA GLU A 342 -1.87 -18.87 -19.68
C GLU A 342 -3.20 -19.55 -19.34
N LEU A 343 -4.18 -19.41 -20.24
CA LEU A 343 -5.45 -20.12 -20.17
C LEU A 343 -5.45 -21.29 -21.17
N THR A 344 -5.53 -22.51 -20.65
CA THR A 344 -5.57 -23.74 -21.46
C THR A 344 -6.98 -24.35 -21.50
N ASP A 345 -7.19 -25.37 -22.32
CA ASP A 345 -8.39 -26.23 -22.28
C ASP A 345 -9.75 -25.49 -22.28
N VAL A 346 -9.87 -24.45 -23.11
CA VAL A 346 -11.11 -23.67 -23.22
C VAL A 346 -12.23 -24.54 -23.83
N PRO A 347 -13.40 -24.65 -23.17
CA PRO A 347 -14.52 -25.46 -23.65
C PRO A 347 -15.02 -25.05 -25.03
N ILE A 348 -15.49 -26.06 -25.79
CA ILE A 348 -16.13 -25.85 -27.09
C ILE A 348 -17.44 -25.06 -26.89
N GLY A 349 -17.48 -23.82 -27.37
CA GLY A 349 -18.60 -22.89 -27.16
C GLY A 349 -18.23 -21.59 -26.45
N GLY A 350 -16.99 -21.48 -25.97
CA GLY A 350 -16.46 -20.27 -25.33
C GLY A 350 -16.83 -20.15 -23.84
N LEU A 351 -16.34 -19.07 -23.22
CA LEU A 351 -16.44 -18.85 -21.77
C LEU A 351 -17.63 -17.99 -21.36
N SER A 352 -18.29 -17.32 -22.32
CA SER A 352 -19.34 -16.30 -22.11
C SER A 352 -20.67 -16.82 -21.56
N ARG A 353 -20.74 -18.08 -21.14
CA ARG A 353 -21.94 -18.74 -20.57
C ARG A 353 -21.66 -19.48 -19.26
N LEU A 354 -20.43 -19.44 -18.78
CA LEU A 354 -20.10 -20.03 -17.50
C LEU A 354 -20.35 -19.01 -16.41
N ASP A 355 -21.17 -19.39 -15.44
CA ASP A 355 -21.02 -18.95 -14.07
C ASP A 355 -19.61 -19.39 -13.62
N LEU A 356 -18.76 -18.40 -13.34
CA LEU A 356 -17.35 -18.64 -13.12
C LEU A 356 -17.11 -19.05 -11.67
N GLY A 357 -18.05 -18.82 -10.76
CA GLY A 357 -18.01 -19.39 -9.43
C GLY A 357 -18.81 -18.57 -8.43
N PRO A 358 -19.07 -19.13 -7.25
CA PRO A 358 -19.91 -18.49 -6.26
C PRO A 358 -19.37 -17.13 -5.82
N PRO A 359 -20.23 -16.27 -5.23
CA PRO A 359 -19.82 -15.00 -4.63
C PRO A 359 -18.66 -15.16 -3.64
N SER A 360 -17.82 -14.13 -3.55
CA SER A 360 -16.68 -14.11 -2.62
C SER A 360 -17.14 -14.19 -1.16
N ARG A 361 -16.27 -14.73 -0.31
CA ARG A 361 -16.48 -14.69 1.14
C ARG A 361 -16.47 -13.24 1.63
N VAL A 362 -17.48 -12.89 2.43
CA VAL A 362 -17.50 -11.62 3.17
C VAL A 362 -16.57 -11.72 4.39
N ASN A 363 -15.58 -10.83 4.48
CA ASN A 363 -14.55 -10.90 5.53
C ASN A 363 -14.70 -9.82 6.62
N ASP A 364 -15.59 -8.85 6.42
CA ASP A 364 -15.70 -7.64 7.24
C ASP A 364 -17.06 -7.48 7.96
N LEU A 365 -17.82 -8.57 8.12
CA LEU A 365 -19.08 -8.56 8.86
C LEU A 365 -18.84 -8.06 10.29
N LYS A 366 -19.61 -7.04 10.68
CA LYS A 366 -19.49 -6.45 12.02
C LYS A 366 -20.84 -5.97 12.55
N VAL A 367 -20.93 -5.96 13.88
CA VAL A 367 -22.03 -5.32 14.61
C VAL A 367 -21.69 -3.84 14.78
N ILE A 368 -22.51 -2.96 14.22
CA ILE A 368 -22.30 -1.50 14.32
C ILE A 368 -23.16 -0.85 15.40
N ARG A 369 -24.27 -1.49 15.79
CA ARG A 369 -25.15 -0.99 16.86
C ARG A 369 -25.94 -2.13 17.50
N VAL A 370 -26.17 -2.03 18.80
CA VAL A 370 -27.05 -2.91 19.55
C VAL A 370 -28.04 -2.05 20.33
N SER A 371 -29.31 -2.45 20.38
CA SER A 371 -30.32 -1.83 21.24
C SER A 371 -30.96 -2.90 22.11
N HIS A 372 -30.68 -2.80 23.42
CA HIS A 372 -31.34 -3.61 24.44
C HIS A 372 -32.85 -3.41 24.41
N ASP A 373 -33.32 -2.15 24.45
CA ASP A 373 -34.74 -1.84 24.63
C ASP A 373 -35.58 -2.24 23.42
N ASN A 374 -35.02 -2.13 22.22
CA ASN A 374 -35.74 -2.45 20.98
C ASN A 374 -35.56 -3.91 20.54
N LEU A 375 -34.67 -4.68 21.19
CA LEU A 375 -34.25 -6.02 20.75
C LEU A 375 -33.69 -6.01 19.32
N THR A 376 -32.83 -5.04 19.01
CA THR A 376 -32.32 -4.89 17.64
C THR A 376 -30.80 -4.90 17.57
N VAL A 377 -30.28 -5.53 16.52
CA VAL A 377 -28.85 -5.52 16.16
C VAL A 377 -28.73 -4.95 14.76
N ALA A 378 -27.85 -3.97 14.58
CA ALA A 378 -27.47 -3.45 13.28
C ALA A 378 -26.13 -4.06 12.86
N LEU A 379 -26.13 -4.71 11.70
CA LEU A 379 -24.97 -5.36 11.10
C LEU A 379 -24.57 -4.59 9.84
N SER A 380 -23.28 -4.65 9.51
CA SER A 380 -22.72 -4.04 8.30
C SER A 380 -21.58 -4.89 7.76
N TRP A 381 -21.44 -4.92 6.43
CA TRP A 381 -20.40 -5.61 5.69
C TRP A 381 -20.25 -4.97 4.30
N THR A 382 -19.22 -5.35 3.55
CA THR A 382 -19.06 -4.93 2.16
C THR A 382 -19.68 -5.95 1.22
N ALA A 383 -20.54 -5.50 0.29
CA ALA A 383 -21.19 -6.35 -0.71
C ALA A 383 -20.15 -6.98 -1.64
N VAL A 384 -20.39 -8.24 -2.02
CA VAL A 384 -19.59 -9.01 -2.98
C VAL A 384 -20.36 -9.16 -4.30
N GLY A 385 -19.70 -9.69 -5.32
CA GLY A 385 -20.27 -9.83 -6.66
C GLY A 385 -21.08 -11.10 -6.82
N ASP A 386 -21.79 -11.20 -7.96
CA ASP A 386 -22.43 -12.45 -8.40
C ASP A 386 -21.38 -13.54 -8.64
N ASP A 387 -20.31 -13.20 -9.37
CA ASP A 387 -19.15 -14.08 -9.58
C ASP A 387 -17.95 -13.56 -8.78
N LEU A 388 -17.60 -14.21 -7.66
CA LEU A 388 -16.55 -13.76 -6.75
C LEU A 388 -16.78 -12.30 -6.27
N ASP A 389 -15.90 -11.38 -6.66
CA ASP A 389 -16.00 -9.93 -6.37
C ASP A 389 -16.33 -9.11 -7.61
N GLN A 390 -16.69 -9.80 -8.69
CA GLN A 390 -17.03 -9.27 -10.01
C GLN A 390 -18.48 -9.54 -10.36
N GLY A 391 -18.89 -9.03 -11.52
CA GLY A 391 -20.25 -9.16 -12.01
C GLY A 391 -21.19 -8.12 -11.40
N GLY A 392 -22.48 -8.38 -11.56
CA GLY A 392 -23.53 -7.55 -10.97
C GLY A 392 -23.71 -7.80 -9.47
N PRO A 393 -24.76 -7.21 -8.87
CA PRO A 393 -25.18 -7.61 -7.53
C PRO A 393 -25.54 -9.09 -7.49
N ALA A 394 -25.14 -9.77 -6.42
CA ALA A 394 -25.57 -11.13 -6.14
C ALA A 394 -27.09 -11.20 -5.85
N ALA A 395 -27.65 -12.40 -5.79
CA ALA A 395 -29.09 -12.59 -5.66
C ALA A 395 -29.60 -12.58 -4.21
N LEU A 396 -28.84 -13.16 -3.27
CA LEU A 396 -29.33 -13.37 -1.90
C LEU A 396 -28.20 -13.31 -0.88
N THR A 397 -28.50 -12.72 0.29
CA THR A 397 -27.69 -12.84 1.50
C THR A 397 -28.39 -13.78 2.49
N ASP A 398 -27.85 -14.98 2.65
CA ASP A 398 -28.28 -15.93 3.69
C ASP A 398 -27.61 -15.52 5.02
N LEU A 399 -28.32 -14.74 5.83
CA LEU A 399 -27.86 -14.28 7.15
C LEU A 399 -28.39 -15.21 8.23
N ARG A 400 -27.49 -15.68 9.09
CA ARG A 400 -27.81 -16.61 10.17
C ARG A 400 -27.27 -16.15 11.51
N PHE A 401 -27.91 -16.63 12.57
CA PHE A 401 -27.53 -16.32 13.93
C PHE A 401 -27.71 -17.51 14.88
N GLY A 402 -27.00 -17.45 15.99
CA GLY A 402 -27.04 -18.47 17.04
C GLY A 402 -26.53 -17.95 18.36
N ARG A 403 -26.44 -18.84 19.35
CA ARG A 403 -25.93 -18.55 20.71
C ARG A 403 -24.53 -19.09 20.96
N ASN A 404 -24.07 -20.00 20.11
CA ASN A 404 -22.80 -20.68 20.25
C ASN A 404 -21.94 -20.40 19.01
N PHE A 405 -20.76 -19.83 19.23
CA PHE A 405 -19.80 -19.53 18.18
C PHE A 405 -19.37 -20.80 17.43
N THR A 406 -19.08 -21.87 18.16
CA THR A 406 -18.57 -23.12 17.57
C THR A 406 -19.62 -23.79 16.71
N GLU A 407 -20.88 -23.82 17.16
CA GLU A 407 -21.96 -24.40 16.35
C GLU A 407 -22.17 -23.62 15.04
N LEU A 408 -22.16 -22.28 15.08
CA LEU A 408 -22.30 -21.46 13.87
C LEU A 408 -21.07 -21.57 12.94
N ALA A 409 -19.88 -21.75 13.50
CA ALA A 409 -18.64 -21.90 12.73
C ALA A 409 -18.53 -23.29 12.07
N ASP A 410 -18.90 -24.35 12.80
CA ASP A 410 -18.76 -25.73 12.35
C ASP A 410 -19.89 -26.16 11.41
N ASP A 411 -21.12 -25.68 11.66
CA ASP A 411 -22.30 -25.97 10.83
C ASP A 411 -23.19 -24.73 10.67
N PHE A 412 -22.82 -23.91 9.69
CA PHE A 412 -23.59 -22.72 9.30
C PHE A 412 -25.05 -23.07 8.95
N GLU A 413 -25.28 -24.20 8.31
CA GLU A 413 -26.60 -24.60 7.79
C GLU A 413 -27.56 -25.06 8.88
N ALA A 414 -27.05 -25.57 10.00
CA ALA A 414 -27.87 -25.92 11.15
C ALA A 414 -28.33 -24.70 11.98
N SER A 415 -27.73 -23.52 11.75
CA SER A 415 -28.03 -22.31 12.51
C SER A 415 -29.33 -21.63 12.06
N SER A 416 -29.90 -20.78 12.93
CA SER A 416 -31.18 -20.11 12.66
C SER A 416 -31.02 -19.04 11.58
N VAL A 417 -31.82 -19.14 10.52
CA VAL A 417 -31.90 -18.14 9.45
C VAL A 417 -32.62 -16.90 9.95
N VAL A 418 -32.14 -15.71 9.57
CA VAL A 418 -32.86 -14.46 9.74
C VAL A 418 -33.95 -14.39 8.68
N ASP A 419 -35.20 -14.46 9.12
CA ASP A 419 -36.37 -14.32 8.24
C ASP A 419 -36.63 -12.84 7.91
N ASP A 420 -37.24 -12.56 6.75
CA ASP A 420 -37.60 -11.20 6.32
C ASP A 420 -38.47 -10.47 7.35
N SER A 421 -39.31 -11.19 8.11
CA SER A 421 -40.11 -10.62 9.20
C SER A 421 -39.28 -10.07 10.37
N GLN A 422 -38.02 -10.49 10.48
CA GLN A 422 -37.07 -9.99 11.47
C GLN A 422 -36.29 -8.76 10.97
N VAL A 423 -36.27 -8.52 9.66
CA VAL A 423 -35.57 -7.38 9.05
C VAL A 423 -36.41 -6.11 9.22
N LEU A 424 -35.86 -5.11 9.91
CA LEU A 424 -36.51 -3.82 10.15
C LEU A 424 -36.03 -2.73 9.19
N LEU A 425 -34.78 -2.83 8.73
CA LEU A 425 -34.13 -1.95 7.75
C LEU A 425 -33.10 -2.77 6.96
N GLY A 426 -32.93 -2.46 5.68
CA GLY A 426 -32.07 -3.21 4.76
C GLY A 426 -32.85 -4.27 3.97
N ASP A 427 -32.16 -4.97 3.08
CA ASP A 427 -32.73 -6.02 2.23
C ASP A 427 -31.71 -7.16 2.10
N LEU A 428 -32.14 -8.38 2.38
CA LEU A 428 -31.31 -9.59 2.23
C LEU A 428 -31.53 -10.27 0.87
N THR A 429 -32.61 -9.93 0.17
CA THR A 429 -33.06 -10.56 -1.09
C THR A 429 -32.70 -9.77 -2.33
N SER A 430 -32.14 -8.57 -2.17
CA SER A 430 -31.59 -7.75 -3.25
C SER A 430 -30.32 -7.05 -2.79
N PRO A 431 -29.21 -7.79 -2.63
CA PRO A 431 -27.90 -7.21 -2.33
C PRO A 431 -27.52 -6.06 -3.27
N SER A 432 -26.74 -5.12 -2.76
CA SER A 432 -26.19 -4.00 -3.52
C SER A 432 -25.05 -4.46 -4.46
N PRO A 433 -24.65 -3.63 -5.44
CA PRO A 433 -23.50 -3.92 -6.27
C PRO A 433 -22.21 -4.16 -5.46
N PRO A 434 -21.29 -5.02 -5.93
CA PRO A 434 -20.02 -5.30 -5.25
C PRO A 434 -19.25 -4.03 -4.86
N GLY A 435 -18.64 -4.07 -3.67
CA GLY A 435 -17.91 -2.95 -3.07
C GLY A 435 -18.79 -1.92 -2.33
N THR A 436 -20.12 -2.04 -2.40
CA THR A 436 -21.03 -1.17 -1.66
C THR A 436 -21.12 -1.58 -0.19
N LEU A 437 -21.21 -0.61 0.73
CA LEU A 437 -21.41 -0.90 2.14
C LEU A 437 -22.88 -1.30 2.40
N GLU A 438 -23.08 -2.51 2.89
CA GLU A 438 -24.37 -3.03 3.32
C GLU A 438 -24.65 -2.68 4.78
N THR A 439 -25.94 -2.49 5.09
CA THR A 439 -26.42 -2.31 6.47
C THR A 439 -27.81 -2.87 6.64
N VAL A 440 -27.95 -3.82 7.57
CA VAL A 440 -29.25 -4.40 7.95
C VAL A 440 -29.49 -4.20 9.44
N VAL A 441 -30.74 -3.93 9.83
CA VAL A 441 -31.17 -3.91 11.23
C VAL A 441 -32.17 -5.03 11.44
N ILE A 442 -31.84 -5.95 12.33
CA ILE A 442 -32.66 -7.14 12.60
C ILE A 442 -33.19 -7.12 14.03
N ARG A 443 -34.36 -7.72 14.22
CA ARG A 443 -34.93 -8.02 15.54
C ARG A 443 -34.46 -9.40 16.02
N VAL A 444 -33.85 -9.44 17.20
CA VAL A 444 -33.42 -10.68 17.87
C VAL A 444 -34.50 -11.18 18.84
N PRO A 445 -34.56 -12.49 19.15
CA PRO A 445 -35.69 -13.07 19.87
C PRO A 445 -35.73 -12.74 21.36
N GLU A 446 -34.58 -12.44 21.99
CA GLU A 446 -34.50 -12.19 23.43
C GLU A 446 -33.35 -11.23 23.80
N ARG A 447 -33.37 -10.77 25.06
CA ARG A 447 -32.36 -9.92 25.71
C ARG A 447 -32.24 -10.30 27.18
N GLY A 448 -31.15 -9.88 27.83
CA GLY A 448 -30.93 -10.09 29.26
C GLY A 448 -29.49 -10.45 29.59
N GLU A 449 -29.28 -10.86 30.83
CA GLU A 449 -27.96 -11.32 31.31
C GLU A 449 -27.51 -12.55 30.52
N ASN A 450 -26.23 -12.58 30.13
CA ASN A 450 -25.63 -13.66 29.33
C ASN A 450 -26.32 -13.90 27.96
N VAL A 451 -27.06 -12.91 27.44
CA VAL A 451 -27.62 -12.97 26.08
C VAL A 451 -26.62 -12.42 25.08
N THR A 452 -25.84 -13.32 24.47
CA THR A 452 -24.95 -12.99 23.35
C THR A 452 -25.39 -13.78 22.12
N PHE A 453 -25.64 -13.06 21.02
CA PHE A 453 -25.85 -13.66 19.71
C PHE A 453 -24.59 -13.56 18.88
N VAL A 454 -24.32 -14.61 18.11
CA VAL A 454 -23.31 -14.64 17.06
C VAL A 454 -24.01 -14.65 15.71
N PHE A 455 -23.41 -13.97 14.72
CA PHE A 455 -23.95 -13.76 13.39
C PHE A 455 -22.90 -14.13 12.34
N ALA A 456 -23.34 -14.78 11.28
CA ALA A 456 -22.56 -15.05 10.09
C ALA A 456 -23.49 -15.00 8.89
N LEU A 457 -22.94 -14.71 7.71
CA LEU A 457 -23.70 -14.73 6.47
C LEU A 457 -22.93 -15.42 5.36
N ARG A 458 -23.63 -15.79 4.30
CA ARG A 458 -23.03 -16.07 2.99
C ARG A 458 -23.88 -15.40 1.92
N VAL A 459 -23.27 -15.19 0.76
CA VAL A 459 -23.94 -14.57 -0.39
C VAL A 459 -24.08 -15.62 -1.48
N CYS A 460 -25.23 -15.63 -2.15
CA CYS A 460 -25.56 -16.57 -3.22
C CYS A 460 -25.85 -15.83 -4.53
N ASP A 461 -25.37 -16.39 -5.62
CA ASP A 461 -25.56 -15.88 -6.98
C ASP A 461 -26.97 -16.15 -7.53
N THR A 462 -27.22 -15.64 -8.73
CA THR A 462 -28.49 -15.81 -9.47
C THR A 462 -28.82 -17.26 -9.88
N VAL A 463 -27.83 -18.16 -9.90
CA VAL A 463 -27.99 -19.58 -10.25
C VAL A 463 -28.16 -20.45 -9.00
N GLY A 464 -27.87 -19.89 -7.82
CA GLY A 464 -28.03 -20.51 -6.51
C GLY A 464 -26.74 -21.07 -5.91
N ASN A 465 -25.55 -20.79 -6.47
CA ASN A 465 -24.32 -21.15 -5.76
C ASN A 465 -24.04 -20.12 -4.68
N CYS A 466 -23.62 -20.60 -3.52
CA CYS A 466 -23.34 -19.76 -2.37
C CYS A 466 -21.85 -19.79 -2.02
N GLY A 467 -21.32 -18.61 -1.70
CA GLY A 467 -19.97 -18.46 -1.19
C GLY A 467 -19.75 -19.10 0.19
N GLN A 468 -18.51 -19.06 0.65
CA GLN A 468 -18.17 -19.51 2.00
C GLN A 468 -18.80 -18.60 3.07
N PRO A 469 -19.13 -19.13 4.26
CA PRO A 469 -19.60 -18.32 5.39
C PRO A 469 -18.59 -17.23 5.77
N SER A 470 -19.10 -16.08 6.19
CA SER A 470 -18.32 -14.89 6.54
C SER A 470 -17.44 -15.10 7.78
N ASN A 471 -16.71 -14.07 8.19
CA ASN A 471 -16.28 -13.97 9.57
C ASN A 471 -17.52 -13.89 10.51
N ILE A 472 -17.35 -14.26 11.79
CA ILE A 472 -18.43 -14.24 12.77
C ILE A 472 -18.39 -12.93 13.56
N ALA A 473 -19.53 -12.25 13.66
CA ALA A 473 -19.71 -11.08 14.51
C ALA A 473 -20.55 -11.42 15.74
N ALA A 474 -20.31 -10.76 16.88
CA ALA A 474 -21.03 -11.04 18.13
C ALA A 474 -21.67 -9.77 18.70
N ALA A 475 -22.91 -9.89 19.18
CA ALA A 475 -23.63 -8.83 19.87
C ALA A 475 -24.11 -9.32 21.24
N ASN A 476 -23.79 -8.57 22.29
CA ASN A 476 -24.30 -8.79 23.63
C ASN A 476 -25.53 -7.88 23.88
N LEU A 477 -26.62 -8.48 24.36
CA LEU A 477 -27.93 -7.86 24.60
C LEU A 477 -28.20 -7.71 26.10
N GLU A 478 -27.15 -7.57 26.90
CA GLU A 478 -27.26 -7.23 28.32
C GLU A 478 -27.54 -5.73 28.49
N TYR A 479 -28.26 -5.37 29.54
CA TYR A 479 -28.52 -3.97 29.85
C TYR A 479 -27.24 -3.32 30.39
N ILE A 480 -26.70 -2.37 29.64
CA ILE A 480 -25.58 -1.52 30.09
C ILE A 480 -26.18 -0.20 30.57
N PRO A 481 -26.15 0.12 31.89
CA PRO A 481 -26.66 1.38 32.38
C PRO A 481 -25.88 2.55 31.78
N GLU A 482 -26.59 3.60 31.36
CA GLU A 482 -25.93 4.81 30.89
C GLU A 482 -25.01 5.37 31.99
N PRO A 483 -23.81 5.88 31.64
CA PRO A 483 -22.95 6.50 32.62
C PRO A 483 -23.72 7.63 33.28
N THR A 484 -23.90 7.51 34.60
CA THR A 484 -24.66 8.50 35.36
C THR A 484 -23.97 9.85 35.17
N PRO A 485 -24.66 10.90 34.73
CA PRO A 485 -24.05 12.21 34.63
C PRO A 485 -23.45 12.56 36.01
N PRO A 486 -22.23 13.12 36.06
CA PRO A 486 -21.64 13.49 37.33
C PRO A 486 -22.64 14.35 38.10
N PRO A 487 -22.82 14.12 39.41
CA PRO A 487 -23.76 14.90 40.20
C PRO A 487 -23.49 16.39 39.93
N PRO A 488 -24.54 17.22 39.73
CA PRO A 488 -24.36 18.64 39.46
C PRO A 488 -23.43 19.16 40.53
N THR A 489 -22.24 19.60 40.11
CA THR A 489 -21.25 20.14 41.03
C THR A 489 -21.94 21.33 41.66
N THR A 490 -22.37 21.17 42.90
CA THR A 490 -22.85 22.30 43.69
C THR A 490 -21.70 23.30 43.61
N PRO A 491 -21.90 24.54 43.13
CA PRO A 491 -20.83 25.50 43.15
C PRO A 491 -20.39 25.56 44.60
N LEU A 492 -19.16 25.11 44.88
CA LEU A 492 -18.54 25.39 46.16
C LEU A 492 -18.76 26.87 46.34
N SER A 493 -19.50 27.23 47.40
CA SER A 493 -19.65 28.61 47.81
C SER A 493 -18.24 29.16 47.83
N GLN A 494 -17.93 30.05 46.88
CA GLN A 494 -16.65 30.74 46.87
C GLN A 494 -16.47 31.28 48.29
N PRO A 495 -15.35 30.99 48.96
CA PRO A 495 -15.12 31.57 50.27
C PRO A 495 -15.26 33.08 50.11
N ASN A 496 -16.18 33.67 50.88
CA ASN A 496 -16.40 35.10 50.92
C ASN A 496 -15.04 35.81 50.91
N LYS A 497 -14.85 36.68 49.92
CA LYS A 497 -13.70 37.57 49.77
C LYS A 497 -13.31 38.08 51.16
N PRO A 498 -12.13 37.74 51.71
CA PRO A 498 -11.80 38.19 53.05
C PRO A 498 -11.70 39.71 53.03
N ASN A 499 -12.41 40.33 53.98
CA ASN A 499 -12.45 41.77 54.19
C ASN A 499 -11.02 42.35 54.17
N SER A 500 -10.83 43.46 53.45
CA SER A 500 -9.55 44.11 53.14
C SER A 500 -8.64 44.45 54.34
N ASN A 501 -9.12 44.27 55.57
CA ASN A 501 -8.38 44.57 56.79
C ASN A 501 -7.53 43.38 57.31
N THR A 502 -7.77 42.14 56.85
CA THR A 502 -6.99 40.96 57.29
C THR A 502 -5.68 40.79 56.48
N LEU A 503 -5.65 41.25 55.23
CA LEU A 503 -4.45 41.22 54.37
C LEU A 503 -3.37 42.21 54.84
N ILE A 504 -3.75 43.35 55.43
CA ILE A 504 -2.79 44.35 55.91
C ILE A 504 -2.06 43.85 57.16
N ILE A 505 -2.76 43.13 58.06
CA ILE A 505 -2.14 42.56 59.26
C ILE A 505 -1.20 41.40 58.89
N ALA A 506 -1.59 40.53 57.96
CA ALA A 506 -0.76 39.40 57.52
C ALA A 506 0.54 39.84 56.79
N VAL A 507 0.48 40.89 55.97
CA VAL A 507 1.66 41.44 55.28
C VAL A 507 2.60 42.17 56.25
N SER A 508 2.06 42.81 57.30
CA SER A 508 2.91 43.46 58.33
C SER A 508 3.69 42.46 59.19
N VAL A 509 3.08 41.31 59.52
CA VAL A 509 3.73 40.26 60.32
C VAL A 509 4.78 39.51 59.50
N SER A 510 4.56 39.26 58.21
CA SER A 510 5.54 38.61 57.35
C SER A 510 6.77 39.48 57.05
N CYS A 511 6.59 40.78 56.82
CA CYS A 511 7.72 41.72 56.68
C CYS A 511 8.55 41.85 57.96
N GLY A 512 7.92 41.84 59.14
CA GLY A 512 8.63 41.88 60.42
C GLY A 512 9.51 40.64 60.66
N VAL A 513 8.99 39.45 60.32
CA VAL A 513 9.73 38.19 60.48
C VAL A 513 10.91 38.11 59.49
N VAL A 514 10.73 38.54 58.24
CA VAL A 514 11.82 38.57 57.25
C VAL A 514 12.92 39.55 57.65
N ALA A 515 12.56 40.74 58.15
CA ALA A 515 13.54 41.71 58.63
C ALA A 515 14.34 41.18 59.85
N ALA A 516 13.69 40.49 60.78
CA ALA A 516 14.35 39.86 61.92
C ALA A 516 15.30 38.73 61.50
N VAL A 517 14.90 37.89 60.54
CA VAL A 517 15.76 36.81 60.01
C VAL A 517 16.97 37.39 59.27
N VAL A 518 16.81 38.44 58.47
CA VAL A 518 17.92 39.11 57.80
C VAL A 518 18.87 39.77 58.81
N ALA A 519 18.36 40.38 59.87
CA ALA A 519 19.19 40.94 60.95
C ALA A 519 19.98 39.84 61.69
N ILE A 520 19.36 38.70 61.98
CA ILE A 520 20.03 37.56 62.61
C ILE A 520 21.12 36.99 61.68
N LEU A 521 20.83 36.83 60.38
CA LEU A 521 21.82 36.38 59.39
C LEU A 521 22.96 37.40 59.21
N ALA A 522 22.69 38.69 59.28
CA ALA A 522 23.72 39.74 59.27
C ALA A 522 24.61 39.65 60.52
N VAL A 523 24.04 39.45 61.71
CA VAL A 523 24.81 39.27 62.95
C VAL A 523 25.64 37.98 62.90
N LEU A 524 25.07 36.88 62.40
CA LEU A 524 25.78 35.61 62.25
C LEU A 524 26.91 35.68 61.23
N SER A 525 26.72 36.38 60.11
CA SER A 525 27.75 36.58 59.10
C SER A 525 28.86 37.51 59.59
N VAL A 526 28.56 38.58 60.34
CA VAL A 526 29.58 39.40 61.02
C VAL A 526 30.36 38.57 62.04
N LYS A 527 29.68 37.75 62.85
CA LYS A 527 30.34 36.85 63.82
C LYS A 527 31.23 35.81 63.12
N HIS A 528 30.79 35.27 61.98
CA HIS A 528 31.56 34.31 61.18
C HIS A 528 32.78 34.96 60.48
N CYS A 529 32.64 36.20 59.99
CA CYS A 529 33.74 36.97 59.41
C CYS A 529 34.76 37.43 60.48
N CYS A 530 34.31 37.81 61.68
CA CYS A 530 35.19 38.11 62.81
C CYS A 530 35.94 36.87 63.33
N CYS A 531 35.34 35.67 63.26
CA CYS A 531 35.99 34.41 63.62
C CYS A 531 36.98 33.92 62.54
N LYS A 532 36.75 34.20 61.25
CA LYS A 532 37.68 33.83 60.16
C LYS A 532 38.88 34.77 60.02
N ARG A 533 38.81 36.01 60.51
CA ARG A 533 39.96 36.94 60.52
C ARG A 533 41.08 36.60 61.52
N LYS A 534 40.93 35.57 62.36
CA LYS A 534 41.98 35.10 63.30
C LYS A 534 42.85 33.93 62.79
N LYS A 535 42.64 33.41 61.58
CA LYS A 535 43.49 32.34 61.02
C LYS A 535 43.81 32.57 59.55
N ARG A 536 44.84 33.37 59.28
CA ARG A 536 45.88 33.13 58.26
C ARG A 536 46.90 34.27 58.29
N VAL A 537 48.08 33.95 58.80
CA VAL A 537 49.32 34.73 58.69
C VAL A 537 50.05 34.30 57.41
N SER A 538 50.54 35.32 56.72
CA SER A 538 51.53 35.42 55.62
C SER A 538 52.32 34.19 55.16
N VAL A 539 52.63 34.09 53.85
CA VAL A 539 53.90 34.54 53.23
C VAL A 539 53.81 34.44 51.68
N THR A 540 54.65 35.25 51.04
CA THR A 540 54.87 35.83 49.70
C THR A 540 55.00 34.95 48.42
N PRO A 541 55.08 35.57 47.21
CA PRO A 541 54.80 34.94 45.90
C PRO A 541 55.98 34.83 44.89
N VAL A 542 55.82 33.92 43.89
CA VAL A 542 56.32 33.96 42.46
C VAL A 542 57.87 33.88 42.27
N PRO A 543 58.53 33.44 41.14
CA PRO A 543 58.09 33.26 39.73
C PRO A 543 58.59 32.03 38.91
N ASP A 544 58.07 31.96 37.67
CA ASP A 544 58.67 31.60 36.36
C ASP A 544 59.26 30.21 36.06
N GLY A 545 58.88 29.68 34.89
CA GLY A 545 59.87 29.16 33.94
C GLY A 545 59.55 27.88 33.15
N ILE A 546 59.37 28.04 31.83
CA ILE A 546 60.03 27.30 30.73
C ILE A 546 59.68 25.80 30.48
N ALA A 547 58.97 25.62 29.35
CA ALA A 547 59.27 24.79 28.16
C ALA A 547 59.71 23.30 28.20
N LEU A 548 59.18 22.62 27.17
CA LEU A 548 59.77 21.58 26.31
C LEU A 548 59.75 20.08 26.72
N GLU A 549 59.15 19.32 25.80
CA GLU A 549 59.69 18.13 25.10
C GLU A 549 59.14 16.72 25.39
N SER A 550 58.64 16.15 24.28
CA SER A 550 58.80 14.78 23.76
C SER A 550 58.39 13.56 24.58
N GLY A 551 57.67 12.65 23.90
CA GLY A 551 57.69 11.22 24.23
C GLY A 551 56.45 10.45 23.79
N GLN A 552 56.41 9.99 22.54
CA GLN A 552 55.51 8.93 22.07
C GLN A 552 56.26 7.56 22.10
N PRO A 553 55.61 6.43 21.78
CA PRO A 553 54.96 5.41 22.63
C PRO A 553 55.87 4.13 22.70
N PRO A 554 55.45 2.85 23.03
CA PRO A 554 54.46 2.07 22.26
C PRO A 554 53.69 0.91 22.99
N ASN A 555 52.69 0.37 22.28
CA ASN A 555 52.36 -1.05 22.09
C ASN A 555 51.71 -1.96 23.17
N GLN A 556 50.62 -2.60 22.69
CA GLN A 556 50.28 -4.05 22.74
C GLN A 556 49.44 -4.61 23.92
N PRO A 557 48.77 -5.80 23.78
CA PRO A 557 47.63 -6.10 22.90
C PRO A 557 46.54 -7.01 23.56
N LEU A 558 45.52 -7.34 22.75
CA LEU A 558 44.52 -8.44 22.79
C LEU A 558 44.89 -9.75 23.56
N PRO A 559 43.89 -10.56 23.97
CA PRO A 559 43.46 -11.67 23.10
C PRO A 559 41.94 -11.90 22.99
N LYS A 560 41.60 -12.58 21.90
CA LYS A 560 40.29 -13.12 21.50
C LYS A 560 39.88 -14.36 22.30
N ALA A 561 38.58 -14.63 22.31
CA ALA A 561 38.03 -15.93 21.91
C ALA A 561 36.84 -15.65 20.98
#